data_AF-A0A852VW13-F1
#
_entry.id   AF-A0A852VW13-F1
#
_cell.length_a   1.000
_cell.length_b   1.000
_cell.length_c   1.000
_cell.angle_alpha   90.00
_cell.angle_beta   90.00
_cell.angle_gamma   90.00
#
_symmetry.space_group_name_H-M   'P 1'
#
loop_
_entity.id
_entity.type
_entity.pdbx_description
1 polymer ?
#
loop_
_entity_poly.entity_id
_entity_poly.type
_entity_poly.pdbx_seq_one_letter_code
_entity_poly.pdbx_strand_id
1 'polypeptide(L)'
;MTVVRLLGPPRAGGVDPVRGRKPWALLALVLCSSGPVPRCRAVGLLFPDAGDPGAALRWTLSRARRATGGAVRLGGDPLRVEPVAGTVVDVFDVLAGRRPRFWPLGEATLPLLEGREPDVPEFAAWLHGRRRDLARSGRLLQQTYCSSTSSASPAGRNPARR
;
A
#
# COMPACT_ATOMS: atom_id res chain seq x y z
N MET A 1 5.58 2.42 16.96
CA MET A 1 5.83 2.18 15.52
C MET A 1 4.53 1.69 14.90
N THR A 2 4.01 2.36 13.89
CA THR A 2 2.73 2.01 13.26
C THR A 2 2.97 1.51 11.84
N VAL A 3 2.37 0.38 11.48
CA VAL A 3 2.43 -0.14 10.11
C VAL A 3 1.06 0.02 9.46
N VAL A 4 1.03 0.73 8.34
CA VAL A 4 -0.12 0.81 7.43
C VAL A 4 0.08 -0.23 6.35
N ARG A 5 -0.83 -1.20 6.30
CA ARG A 5 -0.84 -2.30 5.33
C ARG A 5 -1.87 -2.00 4.25
N LEU A 6 -1.44 -2.01 3.00
CA LEU A 6 -2.29 -1.91 1.81
C LEU A 6 -2.13 -3.13 0.90
N LEU A 7 -1.05 -3.91 1.04
CA LEU A 7 -0.88 -5.21 0.39
C LEU A 7 -1.64 -6.26 1.20
N GLY A 8 -2.56 -6.96 0.53
CA GLY A 8 -3.56 -7.79 1.19
C GLY A 8 -4.72 -6.96 1.76
N PRO A 9 -5.45 -7.49 2.76
CA PRO A 9 -6.54 -6.77 3.41
C PRO A 9 -6.02 -5.53 4.14
N PRO A 10 -6.53 -4.32 3.80
CA PRO A 10 -6.00 -3.07 4.30
C PRO A 10 -6.27 -2.89 5.79
N ARG A 11 -5.25 -2.47 6.53
CA ARG A 11 -5.28 -2.28 7.98
C ARG A 11 -4.21 -1.31 8.43
N ALA A 12 -4.43 -0.62 9.54
CA ALA A 12 -3.40 0.17 10.23
C ALA A 12 -3.26 -0.37 11.66
N GLY A 13 -2.02 -0.59 12.11
CA GLY A 13 -1.77 -1.12 13.45
C GLY A 13 -2.34 -0.23 14.55
N GLY A 14 -3.00 -0.83 15.55
CA GLY A 14 -3.52 -0.13 16.73
C GLY A 14 -4.76 0.75 16.48
N VAL A 15 -5.45 0.57 15.34
CA VAL A 15 -6.64 1.34 14.99
C VAL A 15 -7.79 0.40 14.69
N ASP A 16 -8.99 0.73 15.19
CA ASP A 16 -10.20 -0.01 14.86
C ASP A 16 -10.46 -0.01 13.35
N PRO A 17 -10.92 -1.13 12.79
CA PRO A 17 -11.21 -1.22 11.37
C PRO A 17 -12.31 -0.22 10.98
N VAL A 18 -11.92 0.81 10.23
CA VAL A 18 -12.88 1.77 9.70
C VAL A 18 -13.74 1.11 8.63
N ARG A 19 -15.07 1.22 8.80
CA ARG A 19 -16.04 0.77 7.80
C ARG A 19 -15.91 1.56 6.50
N GLY A 20 -16.04 0.86 5.38
CA GLY A 20 -16.06 1.42 4.03
C GLY A 20 -14.81 1.10 3.21
N ARG A 21 -15.00 0.95 1.90
CA ARG A 21 -13.93 0.58 0.95
C ARG A 21 -13.22 1.81 0.36
N LYS A 22 -13.97 2.87 0.07
CA LYS A 22 -13.47 4.11 -0.54
C LYS A 22 -12.38 4.86 0.27
N PRO A 23 -12.38 4.88 1.62
CA PRO A 23 -11.29 5.50 2.38
C PRO A 23 -9.92 4.85 2.12
N TRP A 24 -9.88 3.51 2.11
CA TRP A 24 -8.66 2.76 1.77
C TRP A 24 -8.30 2.88 0.29
N ALA A 25 -9.30 2.91 -0.59
CA ALA A 25 -9.11 3.16 -2.01
C ALA A 25 -8.45 4.51 -2.29
N LEU A 26 -8.91 5.57 -1.60
CA LEU A 26 -8.33 6.91 -1.71
C LEU A 26 -6.89 6.96 -1.20
N LEU A 27 -6.61 6.32 -0.06
CA LEU A 27 -5.24 6.20 0.46
C LEU A 27 -4.33 5.47 -0.53
N ALA A 28 -4.76 4.32 -1.03
CA ALA A 28 -4.01 3.56 -2.02
C ALA A 28 -3.76 4.38 -3.28
N LEU A 29 -4.77 5.07 -3.81
CA LEU A 29 -4.63 5.93 -5.00
C LEU A 29 -3.51 6.96 -4.83
N VAL A 30 -3.52 7.70 -3.72
CA VAL A 30 -2.54 8.78 -3.52
C VAL A 30 -1.16 8.22 -3.19
N LEU A 31 -1.06 7.19 -2.35
CA LEU A 31 0.21 6.56 -1.96
C LEU A 31 0.89 5.81 -3.11
N CYS A 32 0.10 5.30 -4.06
CA CYS A 32 0.60 4.51 -5.19
C CYS A 32 0.73 5.30 -6.49
N SER A 33 0.36 6.58 -6.52
CA SER A 33 0.58 7.42 -7.70
C SER A 33 2.05 7.89 -7.75
N SER A 34 2.58 8.08 -8.95
CA SER A 34 3.96 8.59 -9.16
C SER A 34 4.16 10.04 -8.72
N GLY A 35 3.08 10.73 -8.33
CA GLY A 35 3.10 12.10 -7.85
C GLY A 35 1.79 12.49 -7.19
N PRO A 36 1.63 13.79 -6.84
CA PRO A 36 0.41 14.31 -6.25
C PRO A 36 -0.81 14.06 -7.14
N VAL A 37 -1.96 13.73 -6.54
CA VAL A 37 -3.17 13.38 -7.27
C VAL A 37 -4.16 14.54 -7.25
N PRO A 38 -4.46 15.21 -8.37
CA PRO A 38 -5.48 16.27 -8.41
C PRO A 38 -6.80 15.79 -7.85
N ARG A 39 -7.53 16.63 -7.11
CA ARG A 39 -8.82 16.23 -6.52
C ARG A 39 -9.84 15.81 -7.57
N CYS A 40 -9.86 16.48 -8.72
CA CYS A 40 -10.72 16.12 -9.85
C CYS A 40 -10.48 14.69 -10.34
N ARG A 41 -9.22 14.22 -10.37
CA ARG A 41 -8.87 12.84 -10.72
C ARG A 41 -9.37 11.85 -9.68
N ALA A 42 -9.18 12.16 -8.39
CA ALA A 42 -9.71 11.32 -7.32
C ALA A 42 -11.24 11.26 -7.33
N VAL A 43 -11.90 12.36 -7.66
CA VAL A 43 -13.35 12.42 -7.87
C VAL A 43 -13.79 11.49 -8.99
N GLY A 44 -13.22 11.66 -10.19
CA GLY A 44 -13.60 10.85 -11.35
C GLY A 44 -13.38 9.35 -11.16
N LEU A 45 -12.33 8.96 -10.41
CA LEU A 45 -12.04 7.54 -10.16
C LEU A 45 -12.91 6.92 -9.06
N LEU A 46 -13.39 7.67 -8.07
CA LEU A 46 -14.01 7.10 -6.86
C LEU A 46 -15.48 7.48 -6.67
N PHE A 47 -15.94 8.54 -7.33
CA PHE A 47 -17.26 9.12 -7.12
C PHE A 47 -17.93 9.54 -8.45
N PRO A 48 -17.92 8.71 -9.51
CA PRO A 48 -18.53 9.06 -10.80
C PRO A 48 -20.04 9.34 -10.66
N ASP A 49 -20.74 8.58 -9.82
CA ASP A 49 -22.20 8.65 -9.66
C ASP A 49 -22.67 9.48 -8.46
N ALA A 50 -21.77 10.23 -7.80
CA ALA A 50 -22.15 11.01 -6.63
C ALA A 50 -22.88 12.29 -7.06
N GLY A 51 -24.02 12.60 -6.43
CA GLY A 51 -24.73 13.87 -6.66
C GLY A 51 -23.91 15.11 -6.26
N ASP A 52 -23.08 15.00 -5.22
CA ASP A 52 -22.03 15.98 -4.89
C ASP A 52 -20.69 15.23 -4.67
N PRO A 53 -19.88 15.06 -5.73
CA PRO A 53 -18.62 14.35 -5.64
C PRO A 53 -17.58 15.08 -4.76
N GLY A 54 -17.67 16.41 -4.66
CA GLY A 54 -16.78 17.22 -3.83
C GLY A 54 -17.03 16.99 -2.33
N ALA A 55 -18.28 16.99 -1.91
CA ALA A 55 -18.66 16.62 -0.54
C ALA A 55 -18.31 15.16 -0.23
N ALA A 56 -18.56 14.23 -1.16
CA ALA A 56 -18.19 12.82 -1.01
C ALA A 56 -16.66 12.64 -0.82
N LEU A 57 -15.84 13.39 -1.58
CA LEU A 57 -14.40 13.39 -1.42
C LEU A 57 -13.98 13.97 -0.05
N ARG A 58 -14.54 15.11 0.36
CA ARG A 58 -14.25 15.71 1.68
C ARG A 58 -14.55 14.76 2.83
N TRP A 59 -15.69 14.09 2.77
CA TRP A 59 -16.07 13.09 3.76
C TRP A 59 -15.13 11.88 3.75
N THR A 60 -14.79 11.37 2.57
CA THR A 60 -13.89 10.22 2.42
C THR A 60 -12.47 10.53 2.92
N LEU A 61 -11.95 11.74 2.68
CA LEU A 61 -10.68 12.20 3.24
C LEU A 61 -10.69 12.17 4.77
N SER A 62 -11.78 12.62 5.41
CA SER A 62 -11.93 12.57 6.87
C SER A 62 -11.92 11.12 7.38
N ARG A 63 -12.66 10.22 6.71
CA ARG A 63 -12.68 8.79 7.04
C ARG A 63 -11.34 8.11 6.82
N ALA A 64 -10.60 8.46 5.77
CA ALA A 64 -9.29 7.91 5.48
C ALA A 64 -8.26 8.27 6.56
N ARG A 65 -8.24 9.52 7.03
CA ARG A 65 -7.37 9.94 8.15
C ARG A 65 -7.68 9.18 9.45
N ARG A 66 -8.96 8.91 9.71
CA ARG A 66 -9.40 8.09 10.85
C ARG A 66 -9.03 6.62 10.67
N ALA A 67 -9.09 6.07 9.46
CA ALA A 67 -8.75 4.68 9.15
C ALA A 67 -7.30 4.33 9.48
N THR A 68 -6.42 5.33 9.43
CA THR A 68 -5.02 5.19 9.81
C THR A 68 -4.72 5.66 11.23
N GLY A 69 -5.72 6.08 12.02
CA GLY A 69 -5.51 6.62 13.37
C GLY A 69 -4.57 7.81 13.40
N GLY A 70 -4.54 8.63 12.34
CA GLY A 70 -3.59 9.73 12.20
C GLY A 70 -2.15 9.34 11.79
N ALA A 71 -1.87 8.07 11.48
CA ALA A 71 -0.55 7.63 11.02
C ALA A 71 -0.12 8.26 9.68
N VAL A 72 -1.05 8.84 8.92
CA VAL A 72 -0.73 9.62 7.72
C VAL A 72 -1.43 10.97 7.70
N ARG A 73 -0.74 11.98 7.18
CA ARG A 73 -1.27 13.30 6.84
C ARG A 73 -1.72 13.27 5.39
N LEU A 74 -3.04 13.15 5.18
CA LEU A 74 -3.66 13.13 3.84
C LEU A 74 -4.39 14.46 3.59
N GLY A 75 -4.15 15.14 2.47
CA GLY A 75 -4.87 16.37 2.14
C GLY A 75 -4.30 17.15 0.94
N GLY A 76 -4.75 18.39 0.76
CA GLY A 76 -4.32 19.30 -0.31
C GLY A 76 -5.20 19.29 -1.56
N ASP A 77 -4.82 20.13 -2.53
CA ASP A 77 -5.13 19.99 -3.95
C ASP A 77 -3.90 20.49 -4.75
N PRO A 78 -3.12 19.60 -5.38
CA PRO A 78 -3.32 18.15 -5.50
C PRO A 78 -3.18 17.42 -4.15
N LEU A 79 -3.85 16.27 -4.04
CA LEU A 79 -3.80 15.39 -2.88
C LEU A 79 -2.39 14.82 -2.69
N ARG A 80 -1.91 14.89 -1.45
CA ARG A 80 -0.65 14.34 -0.97
C ARG A 80 -0.90 13.50 0.28
N VAL A 81 -0.05 12.49 0.46
CA VAL A 81 0.01 11.69 1.68
C VAL A 81 1.43 11.68 2.20
N GLU A 82 1.59 12.04 3.46
CA GLU A 82 2.85 11.99 4.18
C GLU A 82 2.69 11.10 5.42
N PRO A 83 3.46 10.01 5.57
CA PRO A 83 3.48 9.26 6.80
C PRO A 83 3.99 10.12 7.95
N VAL A 84 3.34 10.02 9.11
CA VAL A 84 3.83 10.64 10.34
C VAL A 84 5.09 9.89 10.81
N ALA A 85 5.98 10.58 11.53
CA ALA A 85 7.18 9.97 12.11
C ALA A 85 6.86 8.66 12.86
N GLY A 86 7.66 7.62 12.60
CA GLY A 86 7.41 6.28 13.16
C GLY A 86 6.28 5.49 12.49
N THR A 87 5.82 5.93 11.31
CA THR A 87 4.90 5.17 10.45
C THR A 87 5.63 4.54 9.27
N VAL A 88 5.34 3.26 9.01
CA VAL A 88 5.74 2.56 7.79
C VAL A 88 4.50 2.23 6.97
N VAL A 89 4.61 2.44 5.66
CA VAL A 89 3.59 2.06 4.69
C VAL A 89 4.19 1.00 3.79
N ASP A 90 3.59 -0.19 3.76
CA ASP A 90 4.17 -1.36 3.08
C ASP A 90 4.46 -1.15 1.59
N VAL A 91 3.56 -0.50 0.87
CA VAL A 91 3.74 -0.20 -0.55
C VAL A 91 4.97 0.67 -0.82
N PHE A 92 5.42 1.50 0.12
CA PHE A 92 6.61 2.32 -0.08
C PHE A 92 7.90 1.51 -0.10
N ASP A 93 7.99 0.44 0.68
CA ASP A 93 9.15 -0.45 0.65
C ASP A 93 9.20 -1.21 -0.68
N VAL A 94 8.05 -1.69 -1.16
CA VAL A 94 7.95 -2.35 -2.48
C VAL A 94 8.32 -1.40 -3.62
N LEU A 95 7.79 -0.18 -3.60
CA LEU A 95 8.04 0.79 -4.67
C LEU A 95 9.48 1.30 -4.70
N ALA A 96 10.12 1.38 -3.55
CA ALA A 96 11.51 1.81 -3.44
C ALA A 96 12.51 0.65 -3.51
N GLY A 97 12.06 -0.59 -3.69
CA GLY A 97 12.96 -1.75 -3.69
C GLY A 97 13.68 -1.98 -2.35
N ARG A 98 13.10 -1.53 -1.23
CA ARG A 98 13.73 -1.62 0.10
C ARG A 98 13.25 -2.87 0.84
N ARG A 99 14.16 -3.59 1.49
CA ARG A 99 13.81 -4.71 2.37
C ARG A 99 12.91 -4.24 3.51
N PRO A 100 11.72 -4.83 3.70
CA PRO A 100 10.82 -4.44 4.77
C PRO A 100 11.37 -4.86 6.13
N ARG A 101 11.26 -3.97 7.11
CA ARG A 101 11.73 -4.22 8.50
C ARG A 101 10.60 -4.59 9.47
N PHE A 102 9.38 -4.13 9.18
CA PHE A 102 8.25 -4.20 10.11
C PHE A 102 7.05 -5.00 9.55
N TRP A 103 7.26 -5.68 8.42
CA TRP A 103 6.26 -6.56 7.82
C TRP A 103 6.94 -7.65 6.97
N PRO A 104 6.30 -8.81 6.75
CA PRO A 104 6.98 -9.96 6.13
C PRO A 104 7.25 -9.77 4.64
N LEU A 105 8.51 -9.99 4.21
CA LEU A 105 8.90 -9.91 2.80
C LEU A 105 8.07 -10.84 1.89
N GLY A 106 7.63 -12.00 2.40
CA GLY A 106 6.76 -12.92 1.68
C GLY A 106 5.41 -12.31 1.28
N GLU A 107 4.94 -11.28 1.99
CA GLU A 107 3.69 -10.58 1.69
C GLU A 107 3.85 -9.48 0.61
N ALA A 108 5.06 -9.28 0.05
CA ALA A 108 5.32 -8.19 -0.90
C ALA A 108 4.59 -8.33 -2.24
N THR A 109 4.06 -9.52 -2.52
CA THR A 109 3.32 -9.85 -3.75
C THR A 109 1.80 -9.95 -3.54
N LEU A 110 1.30 -9.71 -2.31
CA LEU A 110 -0.13 -9.73 -2.06
C LEU A 110 -0.86 -8.63 -2.85
N PRO A 111 -2.11 -8.88 -3.32
CA PRO A 111 -2.87 -7.89 -4.07
C PRO A 111 -3.12 -6.62 -3.25
N LEU A 112 -2.91 -5.44 -3.86
CA LEU A 112 -3.26 -4.16 -3.27
C LEU A 112 -4.77 -4.09 -2.95
N LEU A 113 -5.17 -3.82 -1.70
CA LEU A 113 -6.56 -3.75 -1.25
C LEU A 113 -7.37 -5.05 -1.38
N GLU A 114 -6.73 -6.21 -1.20
CA GLU A 114 -7.38 -7.50 -1.31
C GLU A 114 -8.68 -7.60 -0.46
N GLY A 115 -9.80 -7.93 -1.12
CA GLY A 115 -11.10 -8.11 -0.48
C GLY A 115 -11.78 -6.84 0.02
N ARG A 116 -11.22 -5.66 -0.29
CA ARG A 116 -11.74 -4.34 0.12
C ARG A 116 -11.79 -3.34 -1.04
N GLU A 117 -11.93 -3.84 -2.25
CA GLU A 117 -12.03 -3.05 -3.48
C GLU A 117 -13.37 -2.30 -3.53
N PRO A 118 -13.38 -0.98 -3.78
CA PRO A 118 -14.62 -0.27 -4.01
C PRO A 118 -15.26 -0.76 -5.31
N ASP A 119 -16.58 -0.83 -5.31
CA ASP A 119 -17.36 -1.18 -6.50
C ASP A 119 -17.52 0.07 -7.38
N VAL A 120 -16.43 0.43 -8.09
CA VAL A 120 -16.35 1.58 -8.99
C VAL A 120 -15.49 1.18 -10.20
N PRO A 121 -16.05 1.04 -11.41
CA PRO A 121 -15.34 0.53 -12.59
C PRO A 121 -14.05 1.29 -12.93
N GLU A 122 -14.07 2.62 -12.84
CA GLU A 122 -12.94 3.50 -13.13
C GLU A 122 -11.78 3.23 -12.16
N PHE A 123 -12.09 3.05 -10.88
CA PHE A 123 -11.11 2.65 -9.88
C PHE A 123 -10.60 1.23 -10.12
N ALA A 124 -11.47 0.29 -10.50
CA ALA A 124 -11.11 -1.10 -10.74
C ALA A 124 -10.08 -1.23 -11.86
N ALA A 125 -10.24 -0.47 -12.95
CA ALA A 125 -9.27 -0.42 -14.06
C ALA A 125 -7.89 0.08 -13.59
N TRP A 126 -7.87 1.18 -12.82
CA TRP A 126 -6.62 1.69 -12.22
C TRP A 126 -5.99 0.67 -11.26
N LEU A 127 -6.80 0.07 -10.39
CA LEU A 127 -6.36 -0.91 -9.39
C LEU A 127 -5.74 -2.14 -10.06
N HIS A 128 -6.33 -2.62 -11.16
CA HIS A 128 -5.80 -3.75 -11.92
C HIS A 128 -4.40 -3.48 -12.44
N GLY A 129 -4.19 -2.34 -13.12
CA GLY A 129 -2.86 -1.93 -13.59
C GLY A 129 -1.87 -1.81 -12.44
N ARG A 130 -2.30 -1.16 -11.34
CA ARG A 130 -1.43 -0.94 -10.19
C ARG A 130 -1.05 -2.23 -9.46
N ARG A 131 -1.95 -3.19 -9.33
CA ARG A 131 -1.67 -4.52 -8.77
C ARG A 131 -0.60 -5.26 -9.58
N ARG A 132 -0.67 -5.18 -10.91
CA ARG A 132 0.35 -5.81 -11.79
C ARG A 132 1.74 -5.22 -11.56
N ASP A 133 1.83 -3.90 -11.45
CA ASP A 133 3.10 -3.21 -11.22
C ASP A 133 3.70 -3.49 -9.84
N LEU A 134 2.86 -3.46 -8.79
CA LEU A 134 3.29 -3.81 -7.43
C LEU A 134 3.70 -5.27 -7.33
N ALA A 135 2.96 -6.21 -7.94
CA ALA A 135 3.34 -7.62 -7.94
C ALA A 135 4.66 -7.86 -8.66
N ARG A 136 4.94 -7.14 -9.76
CA ARG A 136 6.25 -7.18 -10.44
C ARG A 136 7.36 -6.70 -9.51
N SER A 137 7.17 -5.54 -8.87
CA SER A 137 8.14 -4.94 -7.96
C SER A 137 8.39 -5.80 -6.72
N GLY A 138 7.33 -6.39 -6.15
CA GLY A 138 7.40 -7.30 -5.01
C GLY A 138 8.14 -8.59 -5.32
N ARG A 139 7.95 -9.17 -6.52
CA ARG A 139 8.75 -10.33 -6.97
C ARG A 139 10.22 -10.00 -7.10
N LEU A 140 10.55 -8.84 -7.70
CA LEU A 140 11.93 -8.39 -7.80
C LEU A 140 12.58 -8.26 -6.42
N LEU A 141 11.87 -7.62 -5.48
CA LEU A 141 12.31 -7.47 -4.09
C LEU A 141 12.57 -8.83 -3.42
N GLN A 142 11.65 -9.79 -3.57
CA GLN A 142 11.81 -11.14 -3.03
C GLN A 142 13.03 -11.85 -3.64
N GLN A 143 13.23 -11.78 -4.95
CA GLN A 143 14.38 -12.38 -5.63
C GLN A 143 15.70 -11.81 -5.12
N THR A 144 15.82 -10.47 -5.05
CA THR A 144 17.03 -9.79 -4.57
C THR A 144 17.44 -10.26 -3.17
N TYR A 145 16.48 -10.43 -2.26
CA TYR A 145 16.79 -10.79 -0.87
C TYR A 145 16.76 -12.30 -0.59
N CYS A 146 16.07 -13.14 -1.36
CA CYS A 146 16.14 -14.60 -1.26
C CYS A 146 17.48 -15.15 -1.77
N SER A 147 18.05 -14.58 -2.83
CA SER A 147 19.37 -14.99 -3.35
C SER A 147 20.48 -14.73 -2.33
N SER A 148 20.34 -13.70 -1.49
CA SER A 148 21.32 -13.38 -0.43
C SER A 148 21.33 -14.36 0.73
N THR A 149 20.23 -15.08 0.97
CA THR A 149 20.14 -16.12 2.02
C THR A 149 20.62 -17.49 1.56
N SER A 150 20.64 -17.77 0.25
CA SER A 150 21.09 -19.06 -0.29
C SER A 150 22.60 -19.20 -0.43
N SER A 151 23.38 -18.10 -0.37
CA SER A 151 24.85 -18.14 -0.47
C SER A 151 25.56 -18.36 0.88
N ALA A 152 24.83 -18.49 1.98
CA ALA A 152 25.37 -18.82 3.30
C ALA A 152 25.17 -20.33 3.63
N SER A 153 25.73 -21.21 2.80
CA SER A 153 26.02 -22.58 3.21
C SER A 153 27.45 -22.65 3.76
N PRO A 154 27.67 -23.02 5.03
CA PRO A 154 29.02 -23.30 5.51
C PRO A 154 29.43 -24.68 4.98
N ALA A 155 30.37 -24.68 4.05
CA ALA A 155 31.24 -25.82 3.84
C ALA A 155 31.97 -26.11 5.15
N GLY A 156 31.88 -27.35 5.66
CA GLY A 156 32.71 -27.74 6.80
C GLY A 156 32.26 -28.98 7.57
N ARG A 157 32.33 -30.18 6.95
CA ARG A 157 32.87 -31.34 7.68
C ARG A 157 33.42 -32.39 6.71
N ASN A 158 34.71 -32.25 6.43
CA ASN A 158 35.55 -33.34 5.99
C ASN A 158 36.30 -33.87 7.22
N PRO A 159 36.16 -35.14 7.61
CA PRO A 159 37.19 -35.82 8.37
C PRO A 159 37.98 -36.77 7.46
N ALA A 160 39.21 -36.31 7.19
CA ALA A 160 40.47 -37.01 7.02
C ALA A 160 40.50 -38.55 6.85
N ARG A 161 41.30 -38.93 5.84
CA ARG A 161 42.17 -40.13 5.78
C ARG A 161 42.61 -40.66 7.16
N ARG A 162 42.44 -41.97 7.39
CA ARG A 162 43.53 -42.97 7.46
C ARG A 162 42.97 -44.38 7.53
#